data_AF-A0A1D3DN33-F1
#
_entry.id   AF-A0A1D3DN33-F1
#
_cell.length_a   1.000
_cell.length_b   1.000
_cell.length_c   1.000
_cell.angle_alpha   90.00
_cell.angle_beta   90.00
_cell.angle_gamma   90.00
#
_symmetry.space_group_name_H-M   'P 1'
#
loop_
_entity.id
_entity.type
_entity.pdbx_description
1 polymer ?
#
loop_
_entity_poly.entity_id
_entity_poly.type
_entity_poly.pdbx_seq_one_letter_code
_entity_poly.pdbx_strand_id
1 'polypeptide(L)'
;MKERVVLGLFASHREAKYQDLQQNQERILGHPLVRAIALGPDAELPDDVAGFEPPDPDRIDEVQMPERTPLVLDADASQRQCVGAALDGRSFVMSGPPGTGKSQTITNMIAALMHAAGASSSSVRRPPPSTSSATG
;
A
#
# COMPACT_ATOMS: atom_id res chain seq x y z
N MET A 1 -13.06 -44.53 34.91
CA MET A 1 -12.47 -43.53 33.98
C MET A 1 -12.40 -42.20 34.70
N LYS A 2 -11.26 -41.51 34.72
CA LYS A 2 -11.17 -40.15 35.28
C LYS A 2 -11.49 -39.14 34.19
N GLU A 3 -12.50 -38.31 34.39
CA GLU A 3 -12.76 -37.16 33.54
C GLU A 3 -11.62 -36.14 33.69
N ARG A 4 -11.10 -35.67 32.56
CA ARG A 4 -10.17 -34.55 32.49
C ARG A 4 -10.87 -33.39 31.82
N VAL A 5 -10.93 -32.26 32.51
CA VAL A 5 -11.32 -30.97 31.95
C VAL A 5 -10.07 -30.13 31.81
N VAL A 6 -9.85 -29.57 30.62
CA VAL A 6 -8.74 -28.67 30.32
C VAL A 6 -9.33 -27.28 30.08
N LEU A 7 -8.90 -26.31 30.89
CA LEU A 7 -9.26 -24.90 30.72
C LEU A 7 -8.02 -24.15 30.22
N GLY A 8 -8.15 -23.43 29.10
CA GLY A 8 -7.06 -22.67 28.50
C GLY A 8 -7.57 -21.37 27.89
N LEU A 9 -6.70 -20.36 27.83
CA LEU A 9 -7.01 -19.10 27.15
C LEU A 9 -6.92 -19.30 25.65
N PHE A 10 -8.07 -19.36 24.99
CA PHE A 10 -8.14 -19.35 23.53
C PHE A 10 -7.90 -17.93 23.02
N ALA A 11 -6.79 -17.77 22.31
CA ALA A 11 -6.44 -16.53 21.63
C ALA A 11 -7.29 -16.38 20.36
N SER A 12 -8.51 -15.83 20.49
CA SER A 12 -9.47 -15.60 19.39
C SER A 12 -8.87 -14.88 18.16
N HIS A 13 -7.86 -14.02 18.37
CA HIS A 13 -7.14 -13.35 17.29
C HIS A 13 -6.39 -14.30 16.34
N ARG A 14 -6.10 -15.53 16.75
CA ARG A 14 -5.47 -16.55 15.88
C ARG A 14 -6.47 -17.12 14.88
N GLU A 15 -7.72 -17.31 15.30
CA GLU A 15 -8.77 -17.84 14.45
C GLU A 15 -9.13 -16.85 13.34
N ALA A 16 -9.29 -15.56 13.67
CA ALA A 16 -9.55 -14.52 12.67
C ALA A 16 -8.45 -14.43 11.59
N LYS A 17 -7.18 -14.54 11.98
CA LYS A 17 -6.04 -14.57 11.03
C LYS A 17 -6.10 -15.81 10.14
N TYR A 18 -6.39 -16.98 10.71
CA TYR A 18 -6.46 -18.22 9.95
C TYR A 18 -7.61 -18.19 8.94
N GLN A 19 -8.77 -17.68 9.35
CA GLN A 19 -9.93 -17.48 8.48
C GLN A 19 -9.62 -16.50 7.34
N ASP A 20 -8.96 -15.37 7.62
CA ASP A 20 -8.56 -14.42 6.58
C ASP A 20 -7.61 -15.05 5.55
N LEU A 21 -6.63 -15.84 5.99
CA LEU A 21 -5.73 -16.57 5.11
C LEU A 21 -6.47 -17.60 4.24
N GLN A 22 -7.41 -18.36 4.82
CA GLN A 22 -8.21 -19.33 4.06
C GLN A 22 -9.10 -18.64 3.02
N GLN A 23 -9.76 -17.55 3.39
CA GLN A 23 -10.67 -16.80 2.52
C GLN A 23 -9.94 -16.09 1.37
N ASN A 24 -8.69 -15.67 1.60
CA ASN A 24 -7.88 -14.96 0.60
C ASN A 24 -6.83 -15.84 -0.09
N GLN A 25 -6.87 -17.17 0.09
CA GLN A 25 -5.79 -18.07 -0.32
C GLN A 25 -5.38 -17.88 -1.80
N GLU A 26 -6.35 -17.86 -2.71
CA GLU A 26 -6.08 -17.71 -4.15
C GLU A 26 -5.43 -16.36 -4.46
N ARG A 27 -5.91 -15.27 -3.84
CA ARG A 27 -5.36 -13.92 -4.02
C ARG A 27 -3.94 -13.80 -3.49
N ILE A 28 -3.67 -14.40 -2.33
CA ILE A 28 -2.36 -14.42 -1.69
C ILE A 28 -1.36 -15.20 -2.55
N LEU A 29 -1.73 -16.41 -2.98
CA LEU A 29 -0.88 -17.26 -3.82
C LEU A 29 -0.67 -16.69 -5.23
N GLY A 30 -1.63 -15.92 -5.75
CA GLY A 30 -1.51 -15.24 -7.04
C GLY A 30 -0.65 -13.97 -7.01
N HIS A 31 -0.31 -13.43 -5.83
CA HIS A 31 0.38 -12.15 -5.74
C HIS A 31 1.91 -12.30 -5.97
N PRO A 32 2.52 -11.61 -6.96
CA PRO A 32 3.92 -11.79 -7.32
C PRO A 32 4.89 -11.59 -6.14
N LEU A 33 4.73 -10.51 -5.37
CA LEU A 33 5.59 -10.24 -4.21
C LEU A 33 5.44 -11.25 -3.06
N VAL A 34 4.24 -11.79 -2.86
CA VAL A 34 4.03 -12.80 -1.80
C VAL A 34 4.76 -14.08 -2.19
N ARG A 35 4.64 -14.49 -3.46
CA ARG A 35 5.41 -15.62 -4.00
C ARG A 35 6.91 -15.37 -3.89
N ALA A 36 7.38 -14.17 -4.20
CA ALA A 36 8.77 -13.76 -4.05
C ALA A 36 9.32 -14.00 -2.64
N ILE A 37 8.57 -13.55 -1.63
CA ILE A 37 8.97 -13.70 -0.23
C ILE A 37 8.92 -15.18 0.21
N ALA A 38 7.94 -15.95 -0.27
CA ALA A 38 7.72 -17.32 0.16
C ALA A 38 8.66 -18.35 -0.52
N LEU A 39 8.94 -18.15 -1.81
CA LEU A 39 9.72 -19.10 -2.64
C LEU A 39 11.16 -18.61 -2.88
N GLY A 40 11.47 -17.35 -2.54
CA GLY A 40 12.80 -16.79 -2.74
C GLY A 40 13.20 -16.72 -4.22
N PRO A 41 14.45 -17.03 -4.58
CA PRO A 41 14.95 -16.95 -5.97
C PRO A 41 14.17 -17.78 -6.99
N ASP A 42 13.44 -18.80 -6.52
CA ASP A 42 12.62 -19.67 -7.38
C ASP A 42 11.29 -19.01 -7.79
N ALA A 43 10.94 -17.86 -7.20
CA ALA A 43 9.84 -17.04 -7.67
C ALA A 43 10.26 -16.24 -8.90
N GLU A 44 9.67 -16.56 -10.05
CA GLU A 44 9.69 -15.67 -11.21
C GLU A 44 8.97 -14.37 -10.84
N LEU A 45 9.72 -13.30 -10.51
CA LEU A 45 9.17 -11.97 -10.38
C LEU A 45 9.14 -11.27 -11.74
N PRO A 46 8.00 -10.70 -12.13
CA PRO A 46 7.93 -9.78 -13.24
C PRO A 46 8.84 -8.55 -13.03
N ASP A 47 9.50 -8.10 -14.10
CA ASP A 47 10.44 -6.96 -14.06
C ASP A 47 9.76 -5.65 -13.61
N ASP A 48 8.49 -5.46 -13.97
CA ASP A 48 7.68 -4.30 -13.60
C ASP A 48 7.35 -4.23 -12.10
N VAL A 49 7.42 -5.38 -11.41
CA VAL A 49 7.23 -5.48 -9.96
C VAL A 49 8.55 -5.25 -9.20
N ALA A 50 9.68 -5.69 -9.76
CA ALA A 50 10.96 -5.70 -9.06
C ALA A 50 11.84 -4.46 -9.32
N GLY A 51 11.69 -3.77 -10.45
CA GLY A 51 12.59 -2.70 -10.86
C GLY A 51 11.87 -1.38 -11.10
N PHE A 52 12.26 -0.32 -10.40
CA PHE A 52 11.90 1.06 -10.73
C PHE A 52 13.10 1.96 -10.51
N GLU A 53 13.22 2.98 -11.37
CA GLU A 53 14.19 4.04 -11.16
C GLU A 53 13.54 5.15 -10.33
N PRO A 54 14.01 5.41 -9.10
CA PRO A 54 13.49 6.53 -8.32
C PRO A 54 13.82 7.86 -9.01
N PRO A 55 12.93 8.86 -8.94
CA PRO A 55 13.18 10.17 -9.53
C PRO A 55 14.40 10.82 -8.85
N ASP A 56 15.25 11.49 -9.61
CA ASP A 56 16.42 12.22 -9.09
C ASP A 56 16.05 13.11 -7.89
N PRO A 57 16.73 13.03 -6.73
CA PRO A 57 16.46 13.88 -5.57
C PRO A 57 16.44 15.37 -5.91
N ASP A 58 17.29 15.83 -6.85
CA ASP A 58 17.37 17.24 -7.23
C ASP A 58 16.16 17.70 -8.05
N ARG A 59 15.39 16.74 -8.59
CA ARG A 59 14.18 16.98 -9.40
C ARG A 59 12.91 16.64 -8.65
N ILE A 60 13.02 16.35 -7.35
CA ILE A 60 11.87 15.90 -6.55
C ILE A 60 10.75 16.95 -6.51
N ASP A 61 11.07 18.24 -6.55
CA ASP A 61 10.07 19.33 -6.59
C ASP A 61 9.35 19.42 -7.93
N GLU A 62 9.97 18.96 -9.01
CA GLU A 62 9.34 18.93 -10.34
C GLU A 62 8.37 17.75 -10.45
N VAL A 63 8.79 16.58 -9.96
CA VAL A 63 8.00 15.33 -10.08
C VAL A 63 6.97 15.19 -8.97
N GLN A 64 7.24 15.75 -7.79
CA GLN A 64 6.39 15.74 -6.62
C GLN A 64 6.24 17.16 -6.08
N MET A 65 5.53 18.01 -6.81
CA MET A 65 5.27 19.39 -6.38
C MET A 65 4.83 19.44 -4.90
N PRO A 66 5.51 20.20 -4.02
CA PRO A 66 5.21 20.26 -2.59
C PRO A 66 3.74 20.56 -2.29
N GLU A 67 3.06 21.34 -3.14
CA GLU A 67 1.65 21.70 -2.98
C GLU A 67 0.69 20.54 -3.29
N ARG A 68 1.18 19.50 -3.99
CA ARG A 68 0.42 18.33 -4.42
C ARG A 68 0.75 17.07 -3.64
N THR A 69 1.85 17.08 -2.88
CA THR A 69 2.26 15.94 -2.06
C THR A 69 1.84 16.18 -0.62
N PRO A 70 0.80 15.47 -0.11
CA PRO A 70 0.28 15.67 1.23
C PRO A 70 1.24 15.09 2.29
N LEU A 71 2.23 15.88 2.70
CA LEU A 71 3.14 15.56 3.79
C LEU A 71 2.59 16.10 5.11
N VAL A 72 2.61 15.27 6.16
CA VAL A 72 2.15 15.64 7.52
C VAL A 72 3.31 15.92 8.48
N LEU A 73 4.52 15.56 8.07
CA LEU A 73 5.79 15.82 8.76
C LEU A 73 6.82 16.28 7.74
N ASP A 74 7.86 16.98 8.23
CA ASP A 74 9.00 17.38 7.41
C ASP A 74 9.63 16.17 6.73
N ALA A 75 10.06 16.38 5.48
CA ALA A 75 10.74 15.36 4.70
C ALA A 75 11.80 15.98 3.80
N ASP A 76 13.01 15.41 3.85
CA ASP A 76 14.04 15.73 2.87
C ASP A 76 13.74 15.09 1.50
N ALA A 77 14.57 15.39 0.49
CA ALA A 77 14.39 14.90 -0.86
C ALA A 77 14.34 13.36 -0.93
N SER A 78 15.18 12.66 -0.16
CA SER A 78 15.24 11.19 -0.14
C SER A 78 13.99 10.55 0.48
N GLN A 79 13.47 11.18 1.53
CA GLN A 79 12.23 10.74 2.16
C GLN A 79 11.03 11.00 1.25
N ARG A 80 11.03 12.10 0.49
CA ARG A 80 10.01 12.39 -0.51
C ARG A 80 10.05 11.44 -1.71
N GLN A 81 11.24 11.02 -2.18
CA GLN A 81 11.35 9.96 -3.18
C GLN A 81 10.58 8.70 -2.75
N CYS A 82 10.72 8.30 -1.48
CA CYS A 82 9.97 7.16 -0.94
C CYS A 82 8.45 7.40 -0.96
N VAL A 83 8.00 8.60 -0.58
CA VAL A 83 6.57 8.95 -0.58
C VAL A 83 5.97 8.88 -1.97
N GLY A 84 6.58 9.48 -2.98
CA GLY A 84 6.03 9.38 -4.33
C GLY A 84 6.18 8.00 -4.96
N ALA A 85 7.27 7.26 -4.69
CA ALA A 85 7.34 5.87 -5.12
C ALA A 85 6.15 5.05 -4.58
N ALA A 86 5.74 5.29 -3.33
CA ALA A 86 4.56 4.67 -2.76
C ALA A 86 3.25 5.14 -3.43
N LEU A 87 3.11 6.45 -3.69
CA LEU A 87 1.95 7.00 -4.41
C LEU A 87 1.83 6.48 -5.85
N ASP A 88 2.95 6.19 -6.50
CA ASP A 88 3.03 5.57 -7.83
C ASP A 88 2.78 4.05 -7.78
N GLY A 89 2.46 3.50 -6.61
CA GLY A 89 2.18 2.07 -6.42
C GLY A 89 3.42 1.17 -6.52
N ARG A 90 4.63 1.73 -6.44
CA ARG A 90 5.88 0.96 -6.48
C ARG A 90 6.10 0.21 -5.17
N SER A 91 6.67 -0.97 -5.27
CA SER A 91 7.14 -1.75 -4.12
C SER A 91 8.65 -1.64 -4.01
N PHE A 92 9.15 -1.34 -2.81
CA PHE A 92 10.57 -1.05 -2.60
C PHE A 92 11.01 -1.27 -1.16
N VAL A 93 12.31 -1.38 -0.95
CA VAL A 93 12.93 -1.45 0.38
C VAL A 93 13.42 -0.08 0.77
N MET A 94 12.85 0.49 1.82
CA MET A 94 13.35 1.73 2.42
C MET A 94 14.47 1.41 3.42
N SER A 95 15.70 1.80 3.10
CA SER A 95 16.86 1.62 3.96
C SER A 95 17.47 2.96 4.34
N GLY A 96 17.95 3.07 5.57
CA GLY A 96 18.75 4.21 6.01
C GLY A 96 19.36 3.97 7.39
N PRO A 97 20.37 4.75 7.81
CA PRO A 97 20.96 4.67 9.15
C PRO A 97 19.94 4.91 10.29
N PRO A 98 20.17 4.41 11.51
CA PRO A 98 19.34 4.76 12.66
C PRO A 98 19.24 6.29 12.83
N GLY A 99 18.05 6.80 13.13
CA GLY A 99 17.81 8.23 13.33
C GLY A 99 17.51 9.05 12.07
N THR A 100 17.55 8.48 10.86
CA THR A 100 17.27 9.21 9.60
C THR A 100 15.78 9.38 9.26
N GLY A 101 14.92 9.48 10.27
CA GLY A 101 13.50 9.81 10.07
C GLY A 101 12.63 8.74 9.39
N LYS A 102 13.06 7.47 9.27
CA LYS A 102 12.26 6.38 8.64
C LYS A 102 10.81 6.30 9.12
N SER A 103 10.57 6.43 10.44
CA SER A 103 9.21 6.42 10.99
C SER A 103 8.38 7.63 10.53
N GLN A 104 9.03 8.80 10.36
CA GLN A 104 8.40 9.99 9.79
C GLN A 104 8.07 9.75 8.31
N THR A 105 8.98 9.14 7.55
CA THR A 105 8.75 8.74 6.16
C THR A 105 7.57 7.77 6.03
N ILE A 106 7.47 6.76 6.91
CA ILE A 106 6.32 5.84 6.96
C ILE A 106 5.02 6.59 7.26
N THR A 107 5.05 7.52 8.20
CA THR A 107 3.88 8.32 8.56
C THR A 107 3.39 9.15 7.38
N ASN A 108 4.32 9.81 6.67
CA ASN A 108 4.02 10.55 5.44
C ASN A 108 3.47 9.64 4.33
N MET A 109 4.04 8.45 4.11
CA MET A 109 3.52 7.49 3.11
C MET A 109 2.07 7.09 3.41
N ILE A 110 1.76 6.73 4.66
CA ILE A 110 0.40 6.33 5.06
C ILE A 110 -0.58 7.50 4.85
N ALA A 111 -0.23 8.70 5.33
CA ALA A 111 -1.08 9.88 5.17
C ALA A 111 -1.35 10.20 3.69
N ALA A 112 -0.31 10.13 2.85
CA ALA A 112 -0.43 10.42 1.44
C ALA A 112 -1.28 9.40 0.67
N LEU A 113 -1.09 8.11 0.95
CA LEU A 113 -1.90 7.04 0.35
C LEU A 113 -3.38 7.16 0.75
N MET A 114 -3.67 7.49 2.02
CA MET A 114 -5.03 7.73 2.48
C MET A 114 -5.66 8.94 1.77
N HIS A 115 -4.91 10.03 1.57
CA HIS A 115 -5.38 11.19 0.82
C HIS A 115 -5.71 10.84 -0.64
N ALA A 116 -4.82 10.12 -1.33
CA ALA A 116 -5.02 9.71 -2.71
C ALA A 116 -6.23 8.76 -2.90
N ALA A 117 -6.43 7.83 -1.95
CA ALA A 117 -7.58 6.94 -1.95
C ALA A 117 -8.90 7.69 -1.75
N GLY A 118 -8.93 8.68 -0.84
CA GLY A 118 -10.08 9.56 -0.63
C GLY A 118 -10.43 10.40 -1.86
N ALA A 119 -9.42 10.99 -2.53
CA ALA A 119 -9.62 11.77 -3.75
C ALA A 119 -10.23 10.92 -4.88
N SER A 120 -9.78 9.67 -5.05
CA SER A 120 -10.29 8.73 -6.07
C SER A 120 -11.77 8.36 -5.86
N SER A 121 -12.26 8.35 -4.61
CA SER A 121 -13.66 8.05 -4.29
C SER A 121 -14.64 9.20 -4.61
N SER A 122 -14.14 10.42 -4.79
CA SER A 122 -14.96 11.61 -5.09
C SER A 122 -15.31 11.75 -6.59
N SER A 123 -14.69 10.96 -7.47
CA SER A 123 -14.99 10.89 -8.89
C SER A 123 -16.06 9.84 -9.21
N VAL A 124 -17.19 9.87 -8.48
CA VAL A 124 -18.41 9.18 -8.94
C VAL A 124 -18.98 10.02 -10.09
N ARG A 125 -18.79 9.54 -11.32
CA ARG A 125 -19.46 10.03 -12.53
C ARG A 125 -20.94 10.28 -12.22
N ARG A 126 -21.37 11.54 -12.17
CA ARG A 126 -22.80 11.86 -12.27
C ARG A 126 -23.29 11.31 -13.62
N PRO A 127 -24.36 10.51 -13.66
CA PRO A 127 -24.96 10.14 -14.93
C PRO A 127 -25.44 11.41 -15.65
N PRO A 128 -25.31 11.50 -16.99
CA PRO A 128 -25.80 12.65 -17.72
C PRO A 128 -27.32 12.79 -17.50
N PRO A 129 -27.85 14.03 -17.45
CA PRO A 129 -29.27 14.23 -17.28
C PRO A 129 -30.02 13.58 -18.44
N SER A 130 -31.02 12.75 -18.12
CA SER A 130 -31.90 12.14 -19.12
C SER A 130 -32.66 13.26 -19.83
N THR A 131 -32.32 13.51 -21.09
CA THR A 131 -33.12 14.34 -21.98
C THR A 131 -34.41 13.58 -22.27
N SER A 132 -35.48 13.96 -21.58
CA SER A 132 -36.85 13.59 -21.96
C SER A 132 -37.10 14.14 -23.35
N SER A 133 -37.11 13.27 -24.35
CA SER A 133 -37.64 13.58 -25.67
C SER A 133 -39.16 13.60 -25.57
N ALA A 134 -39.72 14.80 -25.60
CA ALA A 134 -41.14 14.98 -25.83
C ALA A 134 -41.43 14.57 -27.28
N THR A 135 -42.13 13.44 -27.44
CA THR A 135 -42.79 13.06 -28.68
C THR A 135 -43.83 14.12 -29.03
N GLY A 136 -43.65 14.78 -30.17
CA GLY A 136 -44.64 15.56 -30.89
C GLY A 136 -44.72 15.02 -32.31
#